data_AF-A0A239ECI8-F1
#
_entry.id   AF-A0A239ECI8-F1
#
_cell.length_a   1.000
_cell.length_b   1.000
_cell.length_c   1.000
_cell.angle_alpha   90.00
_cell.angle_beta   90.00
_cell.angle_gamma   90.00
#
_symmetry.space_group_name_H-M   'P 1'
#
loop_
_entity.id
_entity.type
_entity.pdbx_description
1 polymer ?
#
loop_
_entity_poly.entity_id
_entity_poly.type
_entity_poly.pdbx_seq_one_letter_code
_entity_poly.pdbx_strand_id
1 'polypeptide(L)'
;MTRLRKDLARAILASGLLSLATQAGAAGAQEAAATCRDLAGPATAEAPVSKQAVSDYFRALRSARAACERAVIGADPDPEALFNVAVLMQADAEHALALETFELAAEAGIAAARTKVGDYYNFGADGVTPDIKRAMAEYRAASEAGDLPAQATLAMMSGIGRGTARDFRQMITLLEQSAGSGYHFAQLRLAAIYMDPSSIPRSLADELGLPDVVKAAEMLEKASAQGNEDAARALQTLYSEDGPVTDPAQRAALIRRSAQGGDAAAINALGFLYERGEGVEYDPEQAASFYVQALETGKVSVNDIRGTVSGRAVQWDRETALAFQRILQERGLYEGALDAKIGPGTLGAARGLAP
;
A
#
# COMPACT_ATOMS: atom_id res chain seq x y z
N MET A 1 23.12 14.51 -25.15
CA MET A 1 23.33 15.12 -23.81
C MET A 1 23.31 16.65 -23.82
N THR A 2 24.12 17.37 -24.61
CA THR A 2 24.25 18.85 -24.53
C THR A 2 23.04 19.66 -25.03
N ARG A 3 22.23 19.11 -25.94
CA ARG A 3 20.98 19.73 -26.41
C ARG A 3 19.83 19.49 -25.43
N LEU A 4 19.68 18.24 -24.99
CA LEU A 4 18.70 17.80 -23.98
C LEU A 4 18.82 18.59 -22.67
N ARG A 5 20.05 18.77 -22.14
CA ARG A 5 20.28 19.60 -20.94
C ARG A 5 19.91 21.08 -21.12
N LYS A 6 20.02 21.61 -22.35
CA LYS A 6 19.62 22.99 -22.67
C LYS A 6 18.10 23.13 -22.80
N ASP A 7 17.43 22.11 -23.31
CA ASP A 7 15.98 22.08 -23.48
C ASP A 7 15.28 21.85 -22.13
N LEU A 8 15.79 20.96 -21.27
CA LEU A 8 15.33 20.80 -19.88
C LEU A 8 15.52 22.09 -19.06
N ALA A 9 16.72 22.69 -19.13
CA ALA A 9 16.95 23.97 -18.47
C ALA A 9 16.00 25.06 -19.00
N ARG A 10 15.76 25.13 -20.32
CA ARG A 10 14.80 26.08 -20.91
C ARG A 10 13.35 25.80 -20.52
N ALA A 11 12.95 24.55 -20.42
CA ALA A 11 11.60 24.16 -20.04
C ALA A 11 11.35 24.51 -18.57
N ILE A 12 12.27 24.15 -17.67
CA ILE A 12 12.27 24.58 -16.26
C ILE A 12 12.24 26.12 -16.17
N LEU A 13 13.03 26.82 -16.99
CA LEU A 13 13.03 28.29 -17.05
C LEU A 13 11.72 28.89 -17.62
N ALA A 14 10.98 28.17 -18.47
CA ALA A 14 9.76 28.65 -19.12
C ALA A 14 8.50 28.49 -18.25
N SER A 15 8.49 27.56 -17.30
CA SER A 15 7.40 27.35 -16.33
C SER A 15 7.35 28.39 -15.20
N GLY A 16 8.04 29.53 -15.33
CA GLY A 16 7.98 30.66 -14.40
C GLY A 16 9.06 30.65 -13.32
N LEU A 17 10.11 29.84 -13.47
CA LEU A 17 11.17 29.65 -12.50
C LEU A 17 12.46 30.35 -12.96
N LEU A 18 12.50 31.68 -12.76
CA LEU A 18 13.44 32.36 -11.86
C LEU A 18 13.62 33.85 -12.20
N SER A 19 13.57 34.67 -11.14
CA SER A 19 14.33 35.92 -11.06
C SER A 19 15.63 35.78 -10.24
N LEU A 20 16.10 34.57 -9.91
CA LEU A 20 17.21 34.35 -8.96
C LEU A 20 18.25 33.28 -9.38
N ALA A 21 18.63 33.17 -10.66
CA ALA A 21 19.73 32.25 -11.06
C ALA A 21 20.77 33.01 -11.87
N THR A 22 21.62 33.72 -11.16
CA THR A 22 22.95 34.06 -11.66
C THR A 22 24.07 33.86 -10.61
N GLN A 23 23.79 33.30 -9.41
CA GLN A 23 24.80 33.20 -8.34
C GLN A 23 24.81 31.89 -7.52
N ALA A 24 24.07 30.85 -7.88
CA ALA A 24 24.18 29.58 -7.15
C ALA A 24 25.45 28.82 -7.61
N GLY A 25 26.52 28.87 -6.79
CA GLY A 25 27.68 27.99 -6.94
C GLY A 25 27.36 26.54 -6.56
N ALA A 26 28.28 25.61 -6.82
CA ALA A 26 28.10 24.17 -6.57
C ALA A 26 27.61 23.83 -5.15
N ALA A 27 28.04 24.60 -4.13
CA ALA A 27 27.57 24.45 -2.75
C ALA A 27 26.06 24.69 -2.59
N GLY A 28 25.49 25.65 -3.32
CA GLY A 28 24.05 25.93 -3.27
C GLY A 28 23.19 24.86 -3.95
N ALA A 29 23.75 24.17 -4.97
CA ALA A 29 23.07 23.04 -5.62
C ALA A 29 23.03 21.81 -4.70
N GLN A 30 24.12 21.55 -3.97
CA GLN A 30 24.19 20.46 -2.98
C GLN A 30 23.23 20.68 -1.80
N GLU A 31 23.13 21.90 -1.29
CA GLU A 31 22.19 22.25 -0.22
C GLU A 31 20.73 22.12 -0.69
N ALA A 32 20.44 22.56 -1.92
CA ALA A 32 19.13 22.37 -2.53
C ALA A 32 18.78 20.89 -2.69
N ALA A 33 19.74 20.04 -3.08
CA ALA A 33 19.54 18.60 -3.20
C ALA A 33 19.24 17.94 -1.86
N ALA A 34 19.98 18.30 -0.80
CA ALA A 34 19.69 17.83 0.56
C ALA A 34 18.27 18.24 0.99
N THR A 35 17.92 19.51 0.80
CA THR A 35 16.58 20.03 1.13
C THR A 35 15.49 19.32 0.33
N CYS A 36 15.74 19.03 -0.96
CA CYS A 36 14.80 18.27 -1.79
C CYS A 36 14.57 16.87 -1.21
N ARG A 37 15.64 16.13 -0.88
CA ARG A 37 15.53 14.78 -0.30
C ARG A 37 14.81 14.79 1.03
N ASP A 38 15.12 15.73 1.91
CA ASP A 38 14.50 15.82 3.24
C ASP A 38 12.99 16.10 3.17
N LEU A 39 12.55 16.89 2.18
CA LEU A 39 11.14 17.27 2.03
C LEU A 39 10.34 16.31 1.14
N ALA A 40 10.90 15.84 0.02
CA ALA A 40 10.23 14.97 -0.95
C ALA A 40 10.29 13.49 -0.58
N GLY A 41 11.33 13.09 0.16
CA GLY A 41 11.69 11.69 0.35
C GLY A 41 12.49 11.12 -0.83
N PRO A 42 12.83 9.82 -0.75
CA PRO A 42 13.64 9.14 -1.75
C PRO A 42 12.86 8.92 -3.04
N ALA A 43 13.59 8.75 -4.14
CA ALA A 43 13.01 8.31 -5.41
C ALA A 43 12.40 6.91 -5.29
N THR A 44 11.10 6.78 -5.52
CA THR A 44 10.39 5.49 -5.46
C THR A 44 9.32 5.37 -6.54
N ALA A 45 9.24 4.19 -7.16
CA ALA A 45 8.16 3.84 -8.09
C ALA A 45 7.02 3.06 -7.41
N GLU A 46 7.11 2.85 -6.09
CA GLU A 46 6.09 2.11 -5.35
C GLU A 46 4.74 2.82 -5.39
N ALA A 47 3.68 2.04 -5.53
CA ALA A 47 2.33 2.56 -5.41
C ALA A 47 2.09 3.02 -3.96
N PRO A 48 1.50 4.20 -3.71
CA PRO A 48 1.11 4.54 -2.35
C PRO A 48 0.05 3.57 -1.80
N VAL A 49 0.18 3.20 -0.53
CA VAL A 49 -0.66 2.19 0.13
C VAL A 49 -2.12 2.60 0.31
N SER A 50 -2.41 3.90 0.32
CA SER A 50 -3.74 4.45 0.58
C SER A 50 -3.95 5.80 -0.12
N LYS A 51 -5.20 6.26 -0.21
CA LYS A 51 -5.52 7.59 -0.75
C LYS A 51 -4.88 8.72 0.09
N GLN A 52 -4.80 8.51 1.40
CA GLN A 52 -4.12 9.45 2.29
C GLN A 52 -2.63 9.49 1.99
N ALA A 53 -1.98 8.34 1.80
CA ALA A 53 -0.57 8.27 1.42
C ALA A 53 -0.30 8.96 0.07
N VAL A 54 -1.19 8.83 -0.92
CA VAL A 54 -1.10 9.60 -2.18
C VAL A 54 -1.13 11.11 -1.90
N SER A 55 -2.07 11.55 -1.07
CA SER A 55 -2.25 12.97 -0.75
C SER A 55 -1.05 13.55 -0.01
N ASP A 56 -0.49 12.77 0.93
CA ASP A 56 0.68 13.15 1.72
C ASP A 56 1.94 13.19 0.85
N TYR A 57 2.14 12.20 -0.01
CA TYR A 57 3.23 12.14 -0.98
C TYR A 57 3.25 13.39 -1.88
N PHE A 58 2.12 13.73 -2.51
CA PHE A 58 2.07 14.91 -3.37
C PHE A 58 2.11 16.24 -2.60
N ARG A 59 1.69 16.27 -1.33
CA ARG A 59 1.89 17.45 -0.47
C ARG A 59 3.38 17.67 -0.20
N ALA A 60 4.09 16.60 0.14
CA ALA A 60 5.54 16.60 0.37
C ALA A 60 6.29 17.07 -0.88
N LEU A 61 6.03 16.46 -2.04
CA LEU A 61 6.64 16.85 -3.32
C LEU A 61 6.39 18.32 -3.69
N ARG A 62 5.16 18.82 -3.54
CA ARG A 62 4.87 20.24 -3.81
C ARG A 62 5.62 21.17 -2.87
N SER A 63 5.78 20.79 -1.60
CA SER A 63 6.58 21.58 -0.64
C SER A 63 8.08 21.57 -0.98
N ALA A 64 8.57 20.48 -1.59
CA ALA A 64 9.95 20.31 -2.00
C ALA A 64 10.29 20.93 -3.36
N ARG A 65 9.28 21.28 -4.18
CA ARG A 65 9.42 21.71 -5.59
C ARG A 65 10.59 22.66 -5.82
N ALA A 66 10.62 23.80 -5.12
CA ALA A 66 11.64 24.83 -5.31
C ALA A 66 13.07 24.37 -4.93
N ALA A 67 13.20 23.42 -4.00
CA ALA A 67 14.49 22.82 -3.68
C ALA A 67 14.92 21.82 -4.77
N CYS A 68 14.01 20.94 -5.19
CA CYS A 68 14.29 19.95 -6.23
C CYS A 68 14.62 20.59 -7.58
N GLU A 69 13.90 21.66 -7.97
CA GLU A 69 14.18 22.40 -9.20
C GLU A 69 15.55 23.08 -9.16
N ARG A 70 15.97 23.63 -8.01
CA ARG A 70 17.32 24.18 -7.85
C ARG A 70 18.40 23.10 -7.90
N ALA A 71 18.11 21.90 -7.39
CA ALA A 71 19.04 20.78 -7.35
C ALA A 71 19.32 20.17 -8.75
N VAL A 72 18.48 20.45 -9.75
CA VAL A 72 18.68 19.98 -11.13
C VAL A 72 19.26 21.03 -12.07
N ILE A 73 19.56 22.24 -11.57
CA ILE A 73 20.20 23.30 -12.36
C ILE A 73 21.72 23.09 -12.37
N GLY A 74 22.32 23.01 -13.56
CA GLY A 74 23.77 23.07 -13.74
C GLY A 74 24.34 21.91 -14.56
N ALA A 75 25.65 21.71 -14.44
CA ALA A 75 26.37 20.67 -15.20
C ALA A 75 26.21 19.26 -14.60
N ASP A 76 25.80 19.16 -13.34
CA ASP A 76 25.70 17.92 -12.59
C ASP A 76 24.39 17.91 -11.76
N PRO A 77 23.25 17.58 -12.38
CA PRO A 77 21.95 17.57 -11.69
C PRO A 77 21.86 16.40 -10.70
N ASP A 78 21.27 16.64 -9.53
CA ASP A 78 21.07 15.58 -8.52
C ASP A 78 20.09 14.50 -9.04
N PRO A 79 20.46 13.20 -9.02
CA PRO A 79 19.65 12.13 -9.59
C PRO A 79 18.27 11.94 -8.93
N GLU A 80 18.19 12.07 -7.61
CA GLU A 80 16.91 11.94 -6.89
C GLU A 80 16.02 13.16 -7.13
N ALA A 81 16.62 14.36 -7.17
CA ALA A 81 15.89 15.56 -7.52
C ALA A 81 15.34 15.50 -8.96
N LEU A 82 16.09 14.94 -9.93
CA LEU A 82 15.59 14.69 -11.28
C LEU A 82 14.33 13.81 -11.25
N PHE A 83 14.34 12.72 -10.47
CA PHE A 83 13.16 11.87 -10.32
C PHE A 83 11.97 12.64 -9.73
N ASN A 84 12.17 13.36 -8.63
CA ASN A 84 11.10 14.08 -7.93
C ASN A 84 10.51 15.21 -8.78
N VAL A 85 11.34 15.95 -9.54
CA VAL A 85 10.87 16.96 -10.50
C VAL A 85 10.09 16.30 -11.65
N ALA A 86 10.54 15.15 -12.15
CA ALA A 86 9.83 14.42 -13.20
C ALA A 86 8.44 13.93 -12.73
N VAL A 87 8.30 13.52 -11.47
CA VAL A 87 6.99 13.17 -10.88
C VAL A 87 6.06 14.40 -10.83
N LEU A 88 6.58 15.58 -10.48
CA LEU A 88 5.81 16.82 -10.50
C LEU A 88 5.36 17.19 -11.92
N MET A 89 6.25 17.09 -12.91
CA MET A 89 5.92 17.31 -14.33
C MET A 89 4.87 16.31 -14.83
N GLN A 90 4.97 15.04 -14.44
CA GLN A 90 3.97 14.02 -14.75
C GLN A 90 2.60 14.38 -14.15
N ALA A 91 2.56 14.89 -12.92
CA ALA A 91 1.33 15.33 -12.27
C ALA A 91 0.69 16.56 -12.94
N ASP A 92 1.52 17.44 -13.51
CA ASP A 92 1.10 18.62 -14.28
C ASP A 92 0.77 18.31 -15.75
N ALA A 93 0.75 17.02 -16.13
CA ALA A 93 0.52 16.52 -17.49
C ALA A 93 1.57 16.97 -18.53
N GLU A 94 2.77 17.37 -18.07
CA GLU A 94 3.92 17.68 -18.92
C GLU A 94 4.66 16.39 -19.32
N HIS A 95 3.95 15.47 -19.95
CA HIS A 95 4.37 14.08 -20.11
C HIS A 95 5.67 13.87 -20.89
N ALA A 96 5.87 14.61 -21.99
CA ALA A 96 7.10 14.51 -22.79
C ALA A 96 8.33 14.96 -21.97
N LEU A 97 8.20 16.07 -21.23
CA LEU A 97 9.27 16.60 -20.40
C LEU A 97 9.55 15.72 -19.18
N ALA A 98 8.50 15.20 -18.55
CA ALA A 98 8.62 14.24 -17.47
C ALA A 98 9.37 12.98 -17.93
N LEU A 99 9.05 12.44 -19.11
CA LEU A 99 9.75 11.29 -19.68
C LEU A 99 11.25 11.57 -19.91
N GLU A 100 11.59 12.68 -20.56
CA GLU A 100 12.99 13.08 -20.76
C GLU A 100 13.74 13.23 -19.42
N THR A 101 13.07 13.74 -18.39
CA THR A 101 13.66 13.94 -17.06
C THR A 101 13.81 12.61 -16.31
N PHE A 102 12.85 11.68 -16.43
CA PHE A 102 12.98 10.32 -15.92
C PHE A 102 14.10 9.55 -16.63
N GLU A 103 14.29 9.72 -17.94
CA GLU A 103 15.41 9.12 -18.68
C GLU A 103 16.75 9.60 -18.12
N LEU A 104 16.90 10.89 -17.81
CA LEU A 104 18.10 11.43 -17.17
C LEU A 104 18.34 10.84 -15.77
N ALA A 105 17.30 10.72 -14.95
CA ALA A 105 17.40 10.06 -13.63
C ALA A 105 17.78 8.58 -13.76
N ALA A 106 17.24 7.87 -14.76
CA ALA A 106 17.54 6.48 -15.05
C ALA A 106 18.98 6.26 -15.53
N GLU A 107 19.49 7.16 -16.40
CA GLU A 107 20.90 7.20 -16.81
C GLU A 107 21.84 7.44 -15.63
N ALA A 108 21.39 8.23 -14.65
CA ALA A 108 22.11 8.49 -13.40
C ALA A 108 21.97 7.37 -12.34
N GLY A 109 21.29 6.26 -12.66
CA GLY A 109 21.24 5.06 -11.82
C GLY A 109 20.01 4.92 -10.92
N ILE A 110 19.01 5.81 -11.03
CA ILE A 110 17.77 5.68 -10.24
C ILE A 110 16.89 4.57 -10.85
N ALA A 111 16.80 3.43 -10.16
CA ALA A 111 16.02 2.28 -10.62
C ALA A 111 14.52 2.60 -10.75
N ALA A 112 13.94 3.33 -9.80
CA ALA A 112 12.57 3.81 -9.86
C ALA A 112 12.27 4.66 -11.11
N ALA A 113 13.26 5.41 -11.61
CA ALA A 113 13.10 6.20 -12.82
C ALA A 113 12.96 5.31 -14.05
N ARG A 114 13.73 4.21 -14.12
CA ARG A 114 13.57 3.19 -15.18
C ARG A 114 12.18 2.59 -15.17
N THR A 115 11.61 2.34 -13.99
CA THR A 115 10.22 1.89 -13.87
C THR A 115 9.24 2.91 -14.47
N LYS A 116 9.41 4.21 -14.18
CA LYS A 116 8.58 5.27 -14.76
C LYS A 116 8.76 5.44 -16.27
N VAL A 117 9.98 5.34 -16.79
CA VAL A 117 10.25 5.29 -18.24
C VAL A 117 9.54 4.08 -18.86
N GLY A 118 9.61 2.92 -18.20
CA GLY A 118 8.89 1.72 -18.56
C GLY A 118 7.38 1.94 -18.64
N ASP A 119 6.79 2.59 -17.64
CA ASP A 119 5.36 2.92 -17.59
C ASP A 119 4.92 3.79 -18.78
N TYR A 120 5.70 4.83 -19.10
CA TYR A 120 5.44 5.67 -20.27
C TYR A 120 5.42 4.87 -21.57
N TYR A 121 6.40 3.99 -21.78
CA TYR A 121 6.44 3.16 -23.00
C TYR A 121 5.45 2.00 -22.98
N ASN A 122 5.00 1.57 -21.80
CA ASN A 122 4.01 0.50 -21.68
C ASN A 122 2.60 1.01 -21.98
N PHE A 123 2.21 2.15 -21.42
CA PHE A 123 0.85 2.68 -21.48
C PHE A 123 0.67 3.80 -22.52
N GLY A 124 1.74 4.53 -22.83
CA GLY A 124 1.66 5.79 -23.58
C GLY A 124 1.12 6.94 -22.73
N ALA A 125 1.25 8.15 -23.24
CA ALA A 125 0.67 9.38 -22.69
C ALA A 125 0.59 10.43 -23.80
N ASP A 126 0.04 11.61 -23.50
CA ASP A 126 0.02 12.71 -24.47
C ASP A 126 1.44 13.05 -24.94
N GLY A 127 1.68 12.92 -26.24
CA GLY A 127 3.00 13.13 -26.86
C GLY A 127 3.99 11.97 -26.72
N VAL A 128 3.60 10.85 -26.09
CA VAL A 128 4.45 9.66 -25.90
C VAL A 128 3.77 8.43 -26.48
N THR A 129 4.31 7.92 -27.60
CA THR A 129 3.84 6.69 -28.23
C THR A 129 4.32 5.45 -27.47
N PRO A 130 3.46 4.45 -27.19
CA PRO A 130 3.88 3.19 -26.58
C PRO A 130 4.97 2.45 -27.39
N ASP A 131 5.92 1.85 -26.68
CA ASP A 131 6.92 0.92 -27.19
C ASP A 131 7.15 -0.20 -26.18
N ILE A 132 6.47 -1.33 -26.39
CA ILE A 132 6.51 -2.45 -25.44
C ILE A 132 7.89 -3.09 -25.33
N LYS A 133 8.68 -3.07 -26.41
CA LYS A 133 10.05 -3.63 -26.35
C LYS A 133 10.92 -2.77 -25.45
N ARG A 134 10.81 -1.45 -25.57
CA ARG A 134 11.51 -0.51 -24.71
C ARG A 134 11.03 -0.61 -23.26
N ALA A 135 9.72 -0.67 -23.03
CA ALA A 135 9.16 -0.86 -21.69
C ALA A 135 9.73 -2.11 -20.99
N MET A 136 9.74 -3.26 -21.68
CA MET A 136 10.31 -4.50 -21.15
C MET A 136 11.81 -4.39 -20.83
N ALA A 137 12.57 -3.63 -21.62
CA ALA A 137 14.00 -3.42 -21.36
C ALA A 137 14.21 -2.59 -20.08
N GLU A 138 13.45 -1.50 -19.92
CA GLU A 138 13.55 -0.64 -18.74
C GLU A 138 13.09 -1.35 -17.47
N TYR A 139 11.97 -2.08 -17.50
CA TYR A 139 11.52 -2.84 -16.33
C TYR A 139 12.51 -3.94 -15.94
N ARG A 140 13.17 -4.62 -16.90
CA ARG A 140 14.22 -5.60 -16.58
C ARG A 140 15.41 -4.93 -15.90
N ALA A 141 15.90 -3.82 -16.45
CA ALA A 141 17.00 -3.08 -15.86
C ALA A 141 16.65 -2.55 -14.45
N ALA A 142 15.43 -2.06 -14.25
CA ALA A 142 14.93 -1.63 -12.93
C ALA A 142 14.85 -2.80 -11.93
N SER A 143 14.29 -3.93 -12.36
CA SER A 143 14.17 -5.14 -11.52
C SER A 143 15.53 -5.73 -11.17
N GLU A 144 16.50 -5.74 -12.09
CA GLU A 144 17.89 -6.17 -11.84
C GLU A 144 18.59 -5.25 -10.84
N ALA A 145 18.22 -3.96 -10.81
CA ALA A 145 18.66 -2.99 -9.81
C ALA A 145 17.85 -3.04 -8.49
N GLY A 146 16.91 -3.97 -8.35
CA GLY A 146 16.14 -4.20 -7.12
C GLY A 146 14.83 -3.43 -6.99
N ASP A 147 14.35 -2.77 -8.05
CA ASP A 147 13.05 -2.08 -8.01
C ASP A 147 11.88 -3.08 -7.99
N LEU A 148 11.23 -3.21 -6.82
CA LEU A 148 10.11 -4.13 -6.61
C LEU A 148 8.88 -3.82 -7.50
N PRO A 149 8.52 -2.54 -7.76
CA PRO A 149 7.46 -2.19 -8.71
C PRO A 149 7.72 -2.70 -10.13
N ALA A 150 8.94 -2.58 -10.64
CA ALA A 150 9.31 -3.14 -11.93
C ALA A 150 9.22 -4.67 -11.95
N GLN A 151 9.69 -5.34 -10.90
CA GLN A 151 9.59 -6.79 -10.76
C GLN A 151 8.13 -7.26 -10.79
N ALA A 152 7.25 -6.60 -10.03
CA ALA A 152 5.82 -6.88 -10.03
C ALA A 152 5.18 -6.59 -11.40
N THR A 153 5.63 -5.54 -12.09
CA THR A 153 5.13 -5.20 -13.43
C THR A 153 5.53 -6.24 -14.47
N LEU A 154 6.80 -6.69 -14.46
CA LEU A 154 7.26 -7.80 -15.29
C LEU A 154 6.44 -9.07 -15.03
N ALA A 155 6.14 -9.35 -13.76
CA ALA A 155 5.29 -10.47 -13.40
C ALA A 155 3.92 -10.40 -14.08
N MET A 156 3.25 -9.25 -13.96
CA MET A 156 1.94 -9.04 -14.60
C MET A 156 2.03 -9.11 -16.13
N MET A 157 3.08 -8.56 -16.73
CA MET A 157 3.32 -8.61 -18.17
C MET A 157 3.52 -10.05 -18.67
N SER A 158 4.24 -10.90 -17.92
CA SER A 158 4.37 -12.34 -18.19
C SER A 158 3.02 -13.05 -18.09
N GLY A 159 2.21 -12.74 -17.08
CA GLY A 159 0.88 -13.34 -16.90
C GLY A 159 -0.10 -13.04 -18.05
N ILE A 160 -0.08 -11.83 -18.59
CA ILE A 160 -0.96 -11.45 -19.71
C ILE A 160 -0.35 -11.74 -21.08
N GLY A 161 0.96 -11.95 -21.17
CA GLY A 161 1.71 -12.14 -22.42
C GLY A 161 1.94 -10.82 -23.18
N ARG A 162 2.19 -9.72 -22.48
CA ARG A 162 2.47 -8.40 -23.07
C ARG A 162 3.99 -8.22 -23.15
N GLY A 163 4.53 -8.07 -24.37
CA GLY A 163 5.98 -7.93 -24.56
C GLY A 163 6.79 -9.22 -24.34
N THR A 164 6.12 -10.32 -24.01
CA THR A 164 6.69 -11.65 -23.79
C THR A 164 5.63 -12.72 -24.09
N ALA A 165 6.05 -13.98 -24.25
CA ALA A 165 5.10 -15.09 -24.26
C ALA A 165 4.39 -15.17 -22.90
N ARG A 166 3.14 -15.60 -22.90
CA ARG A 166 2.37 -15.77 -21.66
C ARG A 166 3.00 -16.88 -20.81
N ASP A 167 3.35 -16.53 -19.57
CA ASP A 167 3.95 -17.43 -18.60
C ASP A 167 3.42 -17.13 -17.19
N PHE A 168 2.46 -17.94 -16.75
CA PHE A 168 1.87 -17.82 -15.42
C PHE A 168 2.80 -18.27 -14.30
N ARG A 169 3.73 -19.19 -14.58
CA ARG A 169 4.69 -19.63 -13.57
C ARG A 169 5.68 -18.52 -13.27
N GLN A 170 6.22 -17.90 -14.31
CA GLN A 170 7.08 -16.74 -14.16
C GLN A 170 6.36 -15.57 -13.47
N MET A 171 5.08 -15.32 -13.81
CA MET A 171 4.26 -14.34 -13.09
C MET A 171 4.24 -14.63 -11.59
N ILE A 172 3.90 -15.85 -11.18
CA ILE A 172 3.79 -16.21 -9.76
C ILE A 172 5.16 -16.11 -9.08
N THR A 173 6.24 -16.64 -9.68
CA THR A 173 7.60 -16.54 -9.11
C THR A 173 8.04 -15.09 -8.88
N LEU A 174 7.84 -14.20 -9.86
CA LEU A 174 8.24 -12.80 -9.71
C LEU A 174 7.37 -12.07 -8.68
N LEU A 175 6.07 -12.38 -8.62
CA LEU A 175 5.19 -11.84 -7.58
C LEU A 175 5.63 -12.32 -6.19
N GLU A 176 5.95 -13.61 -6.01
CA GLU A 176 6.43 -14.18 -4.73
C GLU A 176 7.72 -13.52 -4.26
N GLN A 177 8.66 -13.26 -5.17
CA GLN A 177 9.91 -12.55 -4.86
C GLN A 177 9.66 -11.10 -4.44
N SER A 178 8.82 -10.38 -5.19
CA SER A 178 8.48 -8.97 -4.91
C SER A 178 7.71 -8.85 -3.59
N ALA A 179 6.75 -9.75 -3.35
CA ALA A 179 5.96 -9.81 -2.12
C ALA A 179 6.79 -10.19 -0.90
N GLY A 180 7.72 -11.16 -1.06
CA GLY A 180 8.67 -11.56 -0.04
C GLY A 180 9.66 -10.45 0.34
N SER A 181 9.94 -9.55 -0.60
CA SER A 181 10.73 -8.33 -0.37
C SER A 181 9.92 -7.16 0.19
N GLY A 182 8.63 -7.35 0.45
CA GLY A 182 7.78 -6.40 1.16
C GLY A 182 6.79 -5.62 0.30
N TYR A 183 6.81 -5.73 -1.03
CA TYR A 183 5.99 -4.87 -1.86
C TYR A 183 4.49 -5.20 -1.73
N HIS A 184 3.74 -4.29 -1.08
CA HIS A 184 2.32 -4.50 -0.75
C HIS A 184 1.43 -4.80 -1.96
N PHE A 185 1.73 -4.22 -3.14
CA PHE A 185 0.97 -4.51 -4.35
C PHE A 185 1.16 -5.96 -4.80
N ALA A 186 2.39 -6.48 -4.77
CA ALA A 186 2.65 -7.87 -5.10
C ALA A 186 1.99 -8.83 -4.09
N GLN A 187 2.04 -8.49 -2.80
CA GLN A 187 1.33 -9.22 -1.73
C GLN A 187 -0.18 -9.29 -2.01
N LEU A 188 -0.82 -8.15 -2.30
CA LEU A 188 -2.24 -8.08 -2.64
C LEU A 188 -2.58 -8.91 -3.89
N ARG A 189 -1.72 -8.90 -4.91
CA ARG A 189 -1.92 -9.69 -6.14
C ARG A 189 -1.80 -11.19 -5.89
N LEU A 190 -0.80 -11.62 -5.11
CA LEU A 190 -0.67 -13.04 -4.73
C LEU A 190 -1.85 -13.50 -3.89
N ALA A 191 -2.28 -12.69 -2.92
CA ALA A 191 -3.45 -13.01 -2.13
C ALA A 191 -4.67 -13.27 -3.01
N ALA A 192 -4.92 -12.42 -4.01
CA ALA A 192 -6.01 -12.63 -4.94
C ALA A 192 -5.90 -13.96 -5.71
N ILE A 193 -4.71 -14.33 -6.18
CA ILE A 193 -4.46 -15.61 -6.86
C ILE A 193 -4.64 -16.80 -5.91
N TYR A 194 -4.16 -16.67 -4.66
CA TYR A 194 -4.28 -17.74 -3.66
C TYR A 194 -5.72 -17.94 -3.20
N MET A 195 -6.54 -16.89 -3.11
CA MET A 195 -7.97 -17.03 -2.80
C MET A 195 -8.79 -17.56 -3.98
N ASP A 196 -8.54 -17.02 -5.17
CA ASP A 196 -9.24 -17.39 -6.40
C ASP A 196 -8.25 -17.60 -7.55
N PRO A 197 -7.85 -18.86 -7.81
CA PRO A 197 -6.90 -19.18 -8.87
C PRO A 197 -7.56 -19.19 -10.27
N SER A 198 -8.79 -18.68 -10.45
CA SER A 198 -9.47 -18.62 -11.75
C SER A 198 -8.70 -17.82 -12.81
N SER A 199 -7.78 -16.96 -12.38
CA SER A 199 -6.90 -16.17 -13.24
C SER A 199 -5.71 -16.95 -13.84
N ILE A 200 -5.48 -18.19 -13.41
CA ILE A 200 -4.40 -19.08 -13.91
C ILE A 200 -4.96 -20.41 -14.44
N PRO A 201 -4.19 -21.17 -15.27
CA PRO A 201 -4.63 -22.47 -15.75
C PRO A 201 -4.88 -23.43 -14.58
N ARG A 202 -5.99 -24.16 -14.63
CA ARG A 202 -6.37 -25.13 -13.58
C ARG A 202 -5.26 -26.11 -13.24
N SER A 203 -4.54 -26.63 -14.22
CA SER A 203 -3.43 -27.56 -13.99
C SER A 203 -2.30 -26.95 -13.15
N LEU A 204 -2.04 -25.65 -13.31
CA LEU A 204 -1.04 -24.94 -12.49
C LEU A 204 -1.60 -24.64 -11.09
N ALA A 205 -2.88 -24.29 -11.00
CA ALA A 205 -3.55 -24.13 -9.70
C ALA A 205 -3.51 -25.42 -8.88
N ASP A 206 -3.83 -26.56 -9.51
CA ASP A 206 -3.78 -27.89 -8.90
C ASP A 206 -2.34 -28.24 -8.45
N GLU A 207 -1.33 -27.92 -9.27
CA GLU A 207 0.09 -28.12 -8.93
C GLU A 207 0.54 -27.29 -7.73
N LEU A 208 0.07 -26.05 -7.63
CA LEU A 208 0.41 -25.11 -6.56
C LEU A 208 -0.43 -25.32 -5.28
N GLY A 209 -1.43 -26.22 -5.33
CA GLY A 209 -2.33 -26.48 -4.21
C GLY A 209 -3.30 -25.34 -3.93
N LEU A 210 -3.81 -24.67 -4.96
CA LEU A 210 -4.73 -23.53 -4.83
C LEU A 210 -6.21 -23.96 -4.97
N PRO A 211 -7.15 -23.28 -4.29
CA PRO A 211 -6.95 -22.11 -3.44
C PRO A 211 -6.27 -22.42 -2.10
N ASP A 212 -5.53 -21.44 -1.57
CA ASP A 212 -4.84 -21.47 -0.28
C ASP A 212 -5.18 -20.21 0.53
N VAL A 213 -6.27 -20.27 1.28
CA VAL A 213 -6.78 -19.15 2.08
C VAL A 213 -5.83 -18.77 3.23
N VAL A 214 -4.95 -19.67 3.65
CA VAL A 214 -3.95 -19.43 4.70
C VAL A 214 -2.87 -18.50 4.15
N LYS A 215 -2.26 -18.85 3.00
CA LYS A 215 -1.28 -17.98 2.35
C LYS A 215 -1.89 -16.66 1.89
N ALA A 216 -3.16 -16.67 1.46
CA ALA A 216 -3.86 -15.44 1.13
C ALA A 216 -3.94 -14.50 2.34
N ALA A 217 -4.39 -14.99 3.50
CA ALA A 217 -4.45 -14.21 4.73
C ALA A 217 -3.08 -13.62 5.09
N GLU A 218 -2.01 -14.44 5.06
CA GLU A 218 -0.65 -13.98 5.37
C GLU A 218 -0.18 -12.84 4.45
N MET A 219 -0.47 -12.91 3.15
CA MET A 219 -0.12 -11.84 2.22
C MET A 219 -0.94 -10.57 2.47
N LEU A 220 -2.23 -10.71 2.72
CA LEU A 220 -3.09 -9.57 3.01
C LEU A 220 -2.72 -8.91 4.34
N GLU A 221 -2.38 -9.69 5.37
CA GLU A 221 -1.90 -9.21 6.68
C GLU A 221 -0.63 -8.36 6.50
N LYS A 222 0.34 -8.86 5.73
CA LYS A 222 1.58 -8.10 5.44
C LYS A 222 1.31 -6.79 4.69
N ALA A 223 0.39 -6.80 3.73
CA ALA A 223 0.05 -5.58 2.99
C ALA A 223 -0.77 -4.60 3.86
N SER A 224 -1.72 -5.10 4.64
CA SER A 224 -2.54 -4.34 5.59
C SER A 224 -1.68 -3.69 6.68
N ALA A 225 -0.67 -4.40 7.18
CA ALA A 225 0.28 -3.88 8.16
C ALA A 225 1.08 -2.68 7.65
N GLN A 226 1.27 -2.57 6.32
CA GLN A 226 1.87 -1.41 5.67
C GLN A 226 0.88 -0.26 5.43
N GLY A 227 -0.38 -0.41 5.83
CA GLY A 227 -1.46 0.55 5.61
C GLY A 227 -2.18 0.37 4.28
N ASN A 228 -2.03 -0.77 3.59
CA ASN A 228 -2.76 -1.02 2.36
C ASN A 228 -4.25 -1.25 2.63
N GLU A 229 -5.07 -0.26 2.26
CA GLU A 229 -6.51 -0.30 2.57
C GLU A 229 -7.27 -1.37 1.77
N ASP A 230 -6.81 -1.69 0.55
CA ASP A 230 -7.41 -2.76 -0.25
C ASP A 230 -7.18 -4.13 0.40
N ALA A 231 -5.98 -4.37 0.92
CA ALA A 231 -5.65 -5.58 1.66
C ALA A 231 -6.42 -5.67 2.97
N ALA A 232 -6.54 -4.57 3.71
CA ALA A 232 -7.36 -4.50 4.92
C ALA A 232 -8.84 -4.85 4.64
N ARG A 233 -9.41 -4.32 3.55
CA ARG A 233 -10.77 -4.68 3.10
C ARG A 233 -10.88 -6.15 2.70
N ALA A 234 -9.90 -6.68 1.99
CA ALA A 234 -9.88 -8.08 1.60
C ALA A 234 -9.79 -9.03 2.82
N LEU A 235 -9.05 -8.66 3.87
CA LEU A 235 -9.03 -9.41 5.15
C LEU A 235 -10.40 -9.39 5.83
N GLN A 236 -11.06 -8.24 5.89
CA GLN A 236 -12.41 -8.14 6.45
C GLN A 236 -13.37 -9.09 5.72
N THR A 237 -13.32 -9.12 4.39
CA THR A 237 -14.12 -10.07 3.59
C THR A 237 -13.71 -11.52 3.88
N LEU A 238 -12.42 -11.82 3.97
CA LEU A 238 -11.91 -13.16 4.24
C LEU A 238 -12.39 -13.71 5.59
N TYR A 239 -12.47 -12.85 6.60
CA TYR A 239 -12.91 -13.19 7.94
C TYR A 239 -14.42 -13.07 8.17
N SER A 240 -15.16 -12.54 7.20
CA SER A 240 -16.61 -12.38 7.31
C SER A 240 -17.37 -13.69 7.16
N GLU A 241 -18.59 -13.74 7.71
CA GLU A 241 -19.52 -14.87 7.58
C GLU A 241 -19.84 -15.20 6.12
N ASP A 242 -20.03 -14.16 5.29
CA ASP A 242 -20.30 -14.26 3.85
C ASP A 242 -19.02 -14.41 3.01
N GLY A 243 -17.87 -14.61 3.66
CA GLY A 243 -16.56 -14.74 3.05
C GLY A 243 -16.34 -16.09 2.35
N PRO A 244 -15.17 -16.27 1.69
CA PRO A 244 -14.85 -17.51 0.99
C PRO A 244 -14.64 -18.71 1.92
N VAL A 245 -14.37 -18.49 3.22
CA VAL A 245 -14.24 -19.56 4.23
C VAL A 245 -15.60 -19.77 4.91
N THR A 246 -16.42 -20.60 4.29
CA THR A 246 -17.82 -20.83 4.70
C THR A 246 -17.93 -21.70 5.95
N ASP A 247 -17.01 -22.66 6.16
CA ASP A 247 -16.98 -23.48 7.37
C ASP A 247 -16.59 -22.63 8.60
N PRO A 248 -17.47 -22.48 9.61
CA PRO A 248 -17.20 -21.63 10.74
C PRO A 248 -15.98 -22.04 11.57
N ALA A 249 -15.71 -23.34 11.71
CA ALA A 249 -14.58 -23.82 12.50
C ALA A 249 -13.24 -23.54 11.80
N GLN A 250 -13.16 -23.73 10.49
CA GLN A 250 -12.00 -23.35 9.68
C GLN A 250 -11.77 -21.84 9.70
N ARG A 251 -12.84 -21.04 9.58
CA ARG A 251 -12.77 -19.58 9.68
C ARG A 251 -12.25 -19.13 11.05
N ALA A 252 -12.76 -19.72 12.12
CA ALA A 252 -12.27 -19.45 13.48
C ALA A 252 -10.80 -19.83 13.67
N ALA A 253 -10.37 -20.97 13.12
CA ALA A 253 -8.96 -21.38 13.17
C ALA A 253 -8.05 -20.42 12.39
N LEU A 254 -8.50 -19.96 11.21
CA LEU A 254 -7.80 -18.96 10.41
C LEU A 254 -7.64 -17.64 11.18
N ILE A 255 -8.75 -17.08 11.67
CA ILE A 255 -8.76 -15.83 12.43
C ILE A 255 -7.91 -15.95 13.70
N ARG A 256 -8.00 -17.08 14.42
CA ARG A 256 -7.18 -17.29 15.63
C ARG A 256 -5.69 -17.27 15.33
N ARG A 257 -5.26 -17.88 14.22
CA ARG A 257 -3.85 -17.86 13.79
C ARG A 257 -3.38 -16.42 13.51
N SER A 258 -4.18 -15.65 12.79
CA SER A 258 -3.88 -14.26 12.45
C SER A 258 -3.88 -13.35 13.68
N ALA A 259 -4.82 -13.56 14.62
CA ALA A 259 -4.87 -12.83 15.88
C ALA A 259 -3.64 -13.11 16.77
N GLN A 260 -3.14 -14.36 16.80
CA GLN A 260 -1.88 -14.71 17.47
C GLN A 260 -0.66 -14.01 16.85
N GLY A 261 -0.73 -13.67 15.57
CA GLY A 261 0.27 -12.84 14.87
C GLY A 261 0.14 -11.34 15.15
N GLY A 262 -0.86 -10.91 15.92
CA GLY A 262 -1.10 -9.51 16.27
C GLY A 262 -1.89 -8.71 15.22
N ASP A 263 -2.56 -9.37 14.26
CA ASP A 263 -3.41 -8.67 13.30
C ASP A 263 -4.66 -8.11 14.00
N ALA A 264 -4.79 -6.78 14.00
CA ALA A 264 -5.85 -6.09 14.72
C ALA A 264 -7.26 -6.41 14.21
N ALA A 265 -7.40 -6.61 12.88
CA ALA A 265 -8.68 -6.98 12.28
C ALA A 265 -9.08 -8.41 12.68
N ALA A 266 -8.13 -9.35 12.71
CA ALA A 266 -8.34 -10.70 13.18
C ALA A 266 -8.65 -10.76 14.67
N ILE A 267 -7.97 -9.98 15.52
CA ILE A 267 -8.30 -9.87 16.95
C ILE A 267 -9.75 -9.40 17.13
N ASN A 268 -10.16 -8.37 16.39
CA ASN A 268 -11.55 -7.89 16.42
C ASN A 268 -12.55 -8.96 15.91
N ALA A 269 -12.23 -9.62 14.81
CA ALA A 269 -13.05 -10.69 14.24
C ALA A 269 -13.18 -11.88 15.20
N LEU A 270 -12.13 -12.21 15.96
CA LEU A 270 -12.17 -13.26 16.97
C LEU A 270 -13.15 -12.92 18.09
N GLY A 271 -13.16 -11.66 18.55
CA GLY A 271 -14.17 -11.18 19.51
C GLY A 271 -15.59 -11.37 18.98
N PHE A 272 -15.82 -11.08 17.70
CA PHE A 272 -17.10 -11.30 17.02
C PHE A 272 -17.51 -12.77 16.93
N LEU A 273 -16.55 -13.68 16.70
CA LEU A 273 -16.83 -15.11 16.69
C LEU A 273 -17.24 -15.62 18.08
N TYR A 274 -16.55 -15.21 19.14
CA TYR A 274 -16.88 -15.60 20.52
C TYR A 274 -18.23 -15.06 20.96
N GLU A 275 -18.59 -13.84 20.56
CA GLU A 275 -19.90 -13.27 20.88
C GLU A 275 -21.05 -14.01 20.18
N ARG A 276 -20.83 -14.52 18.96
CA ARG A 276 -21.87 -15.25 18.20
C ARG A 276 -21.83 -16.76 18.41
N GLY A 277 -20.78 -17.30 19.04
CA GLY A 277 -20.54 -18.73 19.11
C GLY A 277 -20.31 -19.37 17.74
N GLU A 278 -19.66 -18.65 16.81
CA GLU A 278 -19.45 -19.11 15.44
C GLU A 278 -18.11 -19.83 15.27
N GLY A 279 -18.16 -21.15 15.13
CA GLY A 279 -16.94 -21.97 15.03
C GLY A 279 -16.13 -22.04 16.35
N VAL A 280 -16.63 -21.39 17.39
CA VAL A 280 -16.12 -21.37 18.77
C VAL A 280 -17.30 -21.44 19.74
N GLU A 281 -17.06 -21.84 20.98
CA GLU A 281 -18.08 -21.77 22.03
C GLU A 281 -18.40 -20.32 22.36
N TYR A 282 -19.68 -20.00 22.55
CA TYR A 282 -20.13 -18.66 22.95
C TYR A 282 -19.48 -18.27 24.29
N ASP A 283 -18.76 -17.16 24.30
CA ASP A 283 -18.10 -16.65 25.49
C ASP A 283 -18.06 -15.10 25.47
N PRO A 284 -18.98 -14.44 26.16
CA PRO A 284 -19.10 -12.98 26.13
C PRO A 284 -17.93 -12.25 26.82
N GLU A 285 -17.27 -12.89 27.79
CA GLU A 285 -16.12 -12.31 28.50
C GLU A 285 -14.88 -12.35 27.60
N GLN A 286 -14.63 -13.47 26.90
CA GLN A 286 -13.58 -13.54 25.89
C GLN A 286 -13.85 -12.59 24.73
N ALA A 287 -15.09 -12.49 24.26
CA ALA A 287 -15.47 -11.56 23.21
C ALA A 287 -15.12 -10.10 23.58
N ALA A 288 -15.53 -9.66 24.77
CA ALA A 288 -15.23 -8.33 25.26
C ALA A 288 -13.73 -8.09 25.43
N SER A 289 -12.97 -9.08 25.92
CA SER A 289 -11.52 -9.01 26.03
C SER A 289 -10.83 -8.80 24.67
N PHE A 290 -11.26 -9.54 23.64
CA PHE A 290 -10.71 -9.37 22.29
C PHE A 290 -11.09 -8.01 21.68
N TYR A 291 -12.28 -7.47 21.93
CA TYR A 291 -12.61 -6.10 21.50
C TYR A 291 -11.72 -5.05 22.15
N VAL A 292 -11.44 -5.18 23.45
CA VAL A 292 -10.51 -4.29 24.13
C VAL A 292 -9.11 -4.40 23.53
N GLN A 293 -8.60 -5.62 23.34
CA GLN A 293 -7.30 -5.86 22.70
C GLN A 293 -7.21 -5.26 21.29
N ALA A 294 -8.27 -5.40 20.48
CA ALA A 294 -8.33 -4.82 19.15
C ALA A 294 -8.24 -3.28 19.19
N LEU A 295 -8.95 -2.64 20.12
CA LEU A 295 -8.91 -1.19 20.31
C LEU A 295 -7.55 -0.69 20.80
N GLU A 296 -6.88 -1.45 21.68
CA GLU A 296 -5.53 -1.15 22.17
C GLU A 296 -4.47 -1.16 21.07
N THR A 297 -4.74 -1.76 19.90
CA THR A 297 -3.83 -1.66 18.75
C THR A 297 -3.83 -0.27 18.11
N GLY A 298 -4.85 0.55 18.37
CA GLY A 298 -5.09 1.83 17.69
C GLY A 298 -5.50 1.71 16.21
N LYS A 299 -5.54 0.50 15.64
CA LYS A 299 -5.87 0.23 14.24
C LYS A 299 -7.35 -0.07 14.01
N VAL A 300 -8.11 -0.31 15.08
CA VAL A 300 -9.55 -0.55 15.02
C VAL A 300 -10.27 0.60 15.70
N SER A 301 -11.25 1.17 15.02
CA SER A 301 -12.09 2.23 15.55
C SER A 301 -13.22 1.64 16.40
N VAL A 302 -13.48 2.24 17.55
CA VAL A 302 -14.59 1.85 18.45
C VAL A 302 -15.96 1.92 17.79
N ASN A 303 -16.12 2.71 16.74
CA ASN A 303 -17.38 2.77 16.00
C ASN A 303 -17.55 1.57 15.07
N ASP A 304 -16.46 0.86 14.76
CA ASP A 304 -16.39 -0.18 13.74
C ASP A 304 -16.11 -1.58 14.31
N ILE A 305 -15.84 -1.72 15.63
CA ILE A 305 -15.55 -3.02 16.28
C ILE A 305 -16.66 -4.06 16.10
N ARG A 306 -17.91 -3.63 15.89
CA ARG A 306 -19.07 -4.50 15.66
C ARG A 306 -19.31 -4.83 14.19
N GLY A 307 -18.63 -4.13 13.28
CA GLY A 307 -18.83 -4.24 11.85
C GLY A 307 -20.29 -4.02 11.42
N THR A 308 -20.58 -4.45 10.20
CA THR A 308 -21.94 -4.49 9.66
C THR A 308 -22.21 -5.87 9.06
N VAL A 309 -23.37 -6.45 9.35
CA VAL A 309 -23.86 -7.67 8.68
C VAL A 309 -24.98 -7.26 7.74
N SER A 310 -24.85 -7.59 6.46
CA SER A 310 -25.79 -7.19 5.40
C SER A 310 -26.13 -5.69 5.39
N GLY A 311 -25.12 -4.84 5.64
CA GLY A 311 -25.26 -3.38 5.66
C GLY A 311 -25.94 -2.79 6.90
N ARG A 312 -26.21 -3.60 7.93
CA ARG A 312 -26.75 -3.14 9.22
C ARG A 312 -25.71 -3.26 10.31
N ALA A 313 -25.59 -2.23 11.15
CA ALA A 313 -24.75 -2.28 12.33
C ALA A 313 -25.23 -3.41 13.25
N VAL A 314 -24.30 -4.27 13.65
CA VAL A 314 -24.62 -5.39 14.53
C VAL A 314 -24.85 -4.85 15.94
N GLN A 315 -26.03 -5.13 16.50
CA GLN A 315 -26.33 -4.78 17.87
C GLN A 315 -25.37 -5.54 18.80
N TRP A 316 -25.02 -4.94 19.93
CA TRP A 316 -24.24 -5.63 20.93
C TRP A 316 -25.04 -6.78 21.53
N ASP A 317 -24.39 -7.92 21.71
CA ASP A 317 -24.90 -8.91 22.64
C ASP A 317 -24.92 -8.32 24.05
N ARG A 318 -25.95 -8.67 24.83
CA ARG A 318 -26.19 -8.06 26.15
C ARG A 318 -25.05 -8.39 27.12
N GLU A 319 -24.65 -9.66 27.19
CA GLU A 319 -23.64 -10.11 28.15
C GLU A 319 -22.26 -9.59 27.74
N THR A 320 -21.98 -9.58 26.44
CA THR A 320 -20.72 -9.03 25.92
C THR A 320 -20.61 -7.52 26.14
N ALA A 321 -21.71 -6.77 26.01
CA ALA A 321 -21.74 -5.34 26.34
C ALA A 321 -21.48 -5.09 27.84
N LEU A 322 -22.04 -5.91 28.73
CA LEU A 322 -21.80 -5.81 30.16
C LEU A 322 -20.34 -6.12 30.51
N ALA A 323 -19.78 -7.19 29.93
CA ALA A 323 -18.37 -7.54 30.09
C ALA A 323 -17.45 -6.43 29.59
N PHE A 324 -17.74 -5.86 28.41
CA PHE A 324 -16.98 -4.75 27.85
C PHE A 324 -17.02 -3.50 28.74
N GLN A 325 -18.20 -3.10 29.22
CA GLN A 325 -18.33 -2.00 30.18
C GLN A 325 -17.56 -2.29 31.48
N ARG A 326 -17.60 -3.53 31.99
CA ARG A 326 -16.88 -3.93 33.20
C ARG A 326 -15.37 -3.80 33.03
N ILE A 327 -14.80 -4.29 31.92
CA ILE A 327 -13.36 -4.16 31.65
C ILE A 327 -12.95 -2.67 31.61
N LEU A 328 -13.77 -1.80 31.04
CA LEU A 328 -13.52 -0.35 31.04
C LEU A 328 -13.58 0.27 32.45
N GLN A 329 -14.51 -0.18 33.30
CA GLN A 329 -14.57 0.26 34.71
C GLN A 329 -13.34 -0.21 35.50
N GLU A 330 -12.93 -1.46 35.33
CA GLU A 330 -11.75 -2.04 36.00
C GLU A 330 -10.45 -1.30 35.61
N ARG A 331 -10.40 -0.79 34.39
CA ARG A 331 -9.31 0.06 33.89
C ARG A 331 -9.43 1.53 34.29
N GLY A 332 -10.48 1.91 35.02
CA GLY A 332 -10.72 3.30 35.44
C GLY A 332 -11.10 4.25 34.31
N LEU A 333 -11.51 3.73 33.14
CA LEU A 333 -11.86 4.54 31.96
C LEU A 333 -13.34 4.89 31.92
N TYR A 334 -14.20 4.14 32.61
CA TYR A 334 -15.64 4.30 32.60
C TYR A 334 -16.21 4.31 34.02
N GLU A 335 -17.04 5.31 34.35
CA GLU A 335 -17.70 5.44 35.67
C GLU A 335 -19.23 5.28 35.57
N GLY A 336 -19.76 5.04 34.37
CA GLY A 336 -21.20 4.89 34.14
C GLY A 336 -21.73 3.52 34.59
N ALA A 337 -23.05 3.33 34.50
CA ALA A 337 -23.69 2.07 34.89
C ALA A 337 -23.33 0.90 33.94
N LEU A 338 -23.29 -0.31 34.50
CA LEU A 338 -23.26 -1.57 33.74
C LEU A 338 -24.67 -1.94 33.30
N ASP A 339 -25.12 -1.36 32.18
CA ASP A 339 -26.51 -1.44 31.71
C ASP A 339 -26.65 -2.09 30.33
N ALA A 340 -25.54 -2.59 29.76
CA ALA A 340 -25.43 -3.18 28.44
C ALA A 340 -25.69 -2.19 27.28
N LYS A 341 -25.82 -0.89 27.56
CA LYS A 341 -26.07 0.14 26.55
C LYS A 341 -24.75 0.80 26.17
N ILE A 342 -24.21 0.40 25.02
CA ILE A 342 -23.00 0.99 24.46
C ILE A 342 -23.34 2.34 23.81
N GLY A 343 -23.39 3.38 24.64
CA GLY A 343 -23.66 4.76 24.24
C GLY A 343 -22.41 5.64 24.18
N PRO A 344 -22.59 6.97 23.98
CA PRO A 344 -21.48 7.91 23.86
C PRO A 344 -20.47 7.88 25.02
N GLY A 345 -20.94 7.61 26.25
CA GLY A 345 -20.08 7.50 27.44
C GLY A 345 -19.14 6.29 27.36
N THR A 346 -19.70 5.11 27.08
CA THR A 346 -18.90 3.87 26.92
C THR A 346 -17.97 3.95 25.71
N LEU A 347 -18.47 4.46 24.57
CA LEU A 347 -17.66 4.67 23.38
C LEU A 347 -16.53 5.68 23.62
N GLY A 348 -16.81 6.75 24.38
CA GLY A 348 -15.81 7.74 24.79
C GLY A 348 -14.73 7.14 25.68
N ALA A 349 -15.11 6.35 26.68
CA ALA A 349 -14.18 5.61 27.54
C ALA A 349 -13.28 4.66 26.74
N ALA A 350 -13.88 3.91 25.82
CA ALA A 350 -13.16 2.97 24.95
C ALA A 350 -12.16 3.64 24.00
N ARG A 351 -12.35 4.92 23.61
CA ARG A 351 -11.33 5.66 22.85
C ARG A 351 -10.04 5.88 23.65
N GLY A 352 -10.13 5.87 24.98
CA GLY A 352 -8.96 5.94 25.87
C GLY A 352 -8.13 4.66 25.93
N LEU A 353 -8.54 3.59 25.24
CA LEU A 353 -7.75 2.36 25.10
C LEU A 353 -6.67 2.48 24.02
N ALA A 354 -6.85 3.33 23.02
CA ALA A 354 -5.88 3.51 21.95
C ALA A 354 -4.57 4.14 22.52
N PRO A 355 -3.40 3.72 22.03
CA PRO A 355 -2.09 4.12 22.57
C PRO A 355 -1.70 5.57 22.32
#